data_AF-A0A958D370-F1
#
_entry.id   AF-A0A958D370-F1
#
_cell.length_a   1.000
_cell.length_b   1.000
_cell.length_c   1.000
_cell.angle_alpha   90.00
_cell.angle_beta   90.00
_cell.angle_gamma   90.00
#
_symmetry.space_group_name_H-M   'P 1'
#
loop_
_entity.id
_entity.type
_entity.pdbx_description
1 polymer ?
#
loop_
_entity_poly.entity_id
_entity_poly.type
_entity_poly.pdbx_seq_one_letter_code
_entity_poly.pdbx_strand_id
1 'polypeptide(L)'
;TETDHRLIWQRFADRAYLFQGTPTGVWLRDELADVFGIDEKLTAENAQAVYDAIDAQLRTPEFTPRALYERFNIEVLCTTDAATATLAEHQAIRASGWEGRILPTFRPDAVVNIDAPGWDAQIDLLGERAGMDVVDYATYIAALENRRAFFKSLGATATDHAAVSAYTGALTPTEADAIFQRARRGQAGADDAARFTGHMLMEMARMSVADGLVMQLHVGSLRNHNEDVFARFGP
;
A
#
# COMPACT_ATOMS: atom_id res chain seq x y z
N THR A 1 10.41 16.89 18.14
CA THR A 1 9.04 16.81 17.58
C THR A 1 8.07 16.95 18.74
N GLU A 2 6.93 17.60 18.51
CA GLU A 2 5.85 17.67 19.51
C GLU A 2 5.23 16.29 19.71
N THR A 3 4.83 15.96 20.92
CA THR A 3 4.20 14.65 21.25
C THR A 3 2.88 14.79 22.01
N ASP A 4 2.57 15.99 22.52
CA ASP A 4 1.27 16.27 23.11
C ASP A 4 0.20 16.31 22.00
N HIS A 5 -0.62 15.26 21.96
CA HIS A 5 -1.68 15.09 20.98
C HIS A 5 -2.72 16.22 21.01
N ARG A 6 -2.98 16.84 22.17
CA ARG A 6 -3.91 17.97 22.27
C ARG A 6 -3.29 19.24 21.69
N LEU A 7 -2.01 19.47 21.93
CA LEU A 7 -1.30 20.58 21.33
C LEU A 7 -1.13 20.41 19.81
N ILE A 8 -0.93 19.17 19.34
CA ILE A 8 -0.93 18.83 17.91
C ILE A 8 -2.31 19.14 17.29
N TRP A 9 -3.39 18.69 17.93
CA TRP A 9 -4.76 18.98 17.47
C TRP A 9 -5.06 20.48 17.46
N GLN A 10 -4.67 21.21 18.52
CA GLN A 10 -4.84 22.66 18.56
C GLN A 10 -4.13 23.34 17.38
N ARG A 11 -2.87 22.98 17.12
CA ARG A 11 -2.09 23.55 16.00
C ARG A 11 -2.71 23.26 14.64
N PHE A 12 -3.37 22.11 14.48
CA PHE A 12 -4.15 21.77 13.30
C PHE A 12 -5.40 22.65 13.19
N ALA A 13 -6.19 22.76 14.26
CA ALA A 13 -7.41 23.57 14.30
C ALA A 13 -7.13 25.07 14.06
N ASP A 14 -6.05 25.61 14.63
CA ASP A 14 -5.56 26.98 14.41
C ASP A 14 -5.37 27.29 12.91
N ARG A 15 -5.14 26.26 12.08
CA ARG A 15 -4.85 26.34 10.65
C ARG A 15 -5.91 25.70 9.77
N ALA A 16 -7.03 25.25 10.34
CA ALA A 16 -8.09 24.57 9.60
C ALA A 16 -8.65 25.43 8.44
N TYR A 17 -8.55 26.76 8.55
CA TYR A 17 -8.95 27.68 7.49
C TYR A 17 -8.17 27.50 6.16
N LEU A 18 -6.97 26.90 6.20
CA LEU A 18 -6.18 26.63 4.99
C LEU A 18 -6.80 25.56 4.09
N PHE A 19 -7.71 24.72 4.61
CA PHE A 19 -8.40 23.69 3.83
C PHE A 19 -9.68 24.22 3.15
N GLN A 20 -9.96 25.52 3.22
CA GLN A 20 -11.11 26.09 2.52
C GLN A 20 -10.95 25.94 0.99
N GLY A 21 -11.96 25.34 0.36
CA GLY A 21 -11.94 25.07 -1.08
C GLY A 21 -11.16 23.82 -1.49
N THR A 22 -10.61 23.06 -0.54
CA THR A 22 -9.93 21.79 -0.84
C THR A 22 -10.85 20.59 -0.56
N PRO A 23 -10.62 19.43 -1.20
CA PRO A 23 -11.32 18.19 -0.87
C PRO A 23 -11.18 17.80 0.60
N THR A 24 -9.99 18.02 1.20
CA THR A 24 -9.77 17.78 2.64
C THR A 24 -10.73 18.58 3.52
N GLY A 25 -11.01 19.84 3.18
CA GLY A 25 -11.99 20.63 3.93
C GLY A 25 -13.41 20.08 3.82
N VAL A 26 -13.77 19.45 2.71
CA VAL A 26 -15.07 18.77 2.53
C VAL A 26 -15.10 17.50 3.37
N TRP A 27 -14.08 16.64 3.27
CA TRP A 27 -14.01 15.36 3.99
C TRP A 27 -14.01 15.56 5.51
N LEU A 28 -13.22 16.48 6.04
CA LEU A 28 -13.19 16.74 7.48
C LEU A 28 -14.56 17.20 8.02
N ARG A 29 -15.29 18.01 7.24
CA ARG A 29 -16.63 18.45 7.63
C ARG A 29 -17.63 17.30 7.60
N ASP A 30 -17.57 16.49 6.55
CA ASP A 30 -18.40 15.30 6.36
C ASP A 30 -18.17 14.28 7.50
N GLU A 31 -16.92 13.99 7.82
CA GLU A 31 -16.53 13.12 8.93
C GLU A 31 -17.01 13.68 10.27
N LEU A 32 -16.78 14.97 10.56
CA LEU A 32 -17.25 15.57 11.82
C LEU A 32 -18.78 15.47 11.95
N ALA A 33 -19.53 15.83 10.91
CA ALA A 33 -20.99 15.83 10.94
C ALA A 33 -21.58 14.41 10.93
N ASP A 34 -21.25 13.60 9.92
CA ASP A 34 -21.93 12.33 9.66
C ASP A 34 -21.31 11.15 10.43
N VAL A 35 -20.01 11.22 10.74
CA VAL A 35 -19.35 10.16 11.53
C VAL A 35 -19.41 10.45 13.02
N PHE A 36 -19.23 11.70 13.44
CA PHE A 36 -19.17 12.09 14.85
C PHE A 36 -20.37 12.91 15.35
N GLY A 37 -21.34 13.30 14.50
CA GLY A 37 -22.49 14.10 14.95
C GLY A 37 -22.13 15.53 15.37
N ILE A 38 -21.02 16.08 14.87
CA ILE A 38 -20.51 17.40 15.18
C ILE A 38 -20.77 18.33 13.98
N ASP A 39 -21.88 19.07 14.04
CA ASP A 39 -22.29 20.00 12.98
C ASP A 39 -21.49 21.32 12.97
N GLU A 40 -20.76 21.60 14.06
CA GLU A 40 -19.97 22.82 14.17
C GLU A 40 -18.71 22.77 13.28
N LYS A 41 -18.44 23.86 12.57
CA LYS A 41 -17.18 24.02 11.85
C LYS A 41 -16.03 24.06 12.86
N LEU A 42 -14.98 23.27 12.61
CA LEU A 42 -13.75 23.33 13.40
C LEU A 42 -13.06 24.70 13.27
N THR A 43 -12.79 25.33 14.40
CA THR A 43 -12.03 26.57 14.55
C THR A 43 -11.00 26.44 15.67
N ALA A 44 -10.12 27.44 15.82
CA ALA A 44 -9.15 27.47 16.90
C ALA A 44 -9.85 27.47 18.28
N GLU A 45 -10.99 28.16 18.38
CA GLU A 45 -11.73 28.38 19.62
C GLU A 45 -12.46 27.12 20.12
N ASN A 46 -12.98 26.28 19.22
CA ASN A 46 -13.70 25.06 19.60
C ASN A 46 -12.83 23.80 19.54
N ALA A 47 -11.54 23.92 19.22
CA ALA A 47 -10.64 22.79 18.98
C ALA A 47 -10.67 21.75 20.11
N GLN A 48 -10.51 22.15 21.37
CA GLN A 48 -10.48 21.21 22.50
C GLN A 48 -11.86 20.58 22.77
N ALA A 49 -12.94 21.32 22.55
CA ALA A 49 -14.30 20.78 22.71
C ALA A 49 -14.59 19.70 21.64
N VAL A 50 -14.20 19.94 20.39
CA VAL A 50 -14.30 18.96 19.31
C VAL A 50 -13.41 17.75 19.58
N TYR A 51 -12.18 17.96 20.07
CA TYR A 51 -11.28 16.87 20.47
C TYR A 51 -11.94 15.95 21.50
N ASP A 52 -12.48 16.53 22.57
CA ASP A 52 -13.10 15.76 23.65
C ASP A 52 -14.34 15.00 23.18
N ALA A 53 -15.13 15.58 22.27
CA ALA A 53 -16.28 14.92 21.66
C ALA A 53 -15.89 13.71 20.80
N ILE A 54 -14.81 13.82 20.01
CA ILE A 54 -14.26 12.72 19.22
C ILE A 54 -13.69 11.63 20.14
N ASP A 55 -12.85 12.02 21.11
CA ASP A 55 -12.19 11.10 22.05
C ASP A 55 -13.20 10.33 22.93
N ALA A 56 -14.30 10.98 23.31
CA ALA A 56 -15.41 10.30 24.00
C ALA A 56 -16.06 9.22 23.13
N GLN A 57 -16.31 9.51 21.84
CA GLN A 57 -16.91 8.56 20.90
C GLN A 57 -15.98 7.40 20.56
N LEU A 58 -14.69 7.66 20.33
CA LEU A 58 -13.71 6.60 20.02
C LEU A 58 -13.55 5.55 21.14
N ARG A 59 -13.99 5.85 22.37
CA ARG A 59 -14.01 4.90 23.50
C ARG A 59 -15.25 4.03 23.56
N THR A 60 -16.26 4.29 22.73
CA THR A 60 -17.50 3.51 22.76
C THR A 60 -17.40 2.27 21.84
N PRO A 61 -18.16 1.19 22.13
CA PRO A 61 -18.16 -0.01 21.29
C PRO A 61 -18.56 0.25 19.82
N GLU A 62 -19.38 1.28 19.58
CA GLU A 62 -19.88 1.67 18.26
C GLU A 62 -18.79 2.26 17.35
N PHE A 63 -17.67 2.71 17.91
CA PHE A 63 -16.53 3.27 17.17
C PHE A 63 -15.35 2.30 17.05
N THR A 64 -15.54 1.01 17.40
CA THR A 64 -14.54 0.00 17.05
C THR A 64 -14.45 -0.17 15.52
N PRO A 65 -13.29 -0.57 14.96
CA PRO A 65 -13.14 -0.70 13.50
C PRO A 65 -14.19 -1.60 12.83
N ARG A 66 -14.57 -2.72 13.49
CA ARG A 66 -15.61 -3.63 12.97
C ARG A 66 -17.00 -3.00 13.06
N ALA A 67 -17.34 -2.32 14.14
CA ALA A 67 -18.63 -1.63 14.26
C ALA A 67 -18.77 -0.51 13.20
N LEU A 68 -17.69 0.25 12.96
CA LEU A 68 -17.66 1.26 11.91
C LEU A 68 -17.78 0.66 10.51
N TYR A 69 -17.13 -0.47 10.23
CA TYR A 69 -17.27 -1.18 8.96
C TYR A 69 -18.74 -1.53 8.66
N GLU A 70 -19.46 -2.08 9.64
CA GLU A 70 -20.89 -2.40 9.51
C GLU A 70 -21.74 -1.12 9.38
N ARG A 71 -21.47 -0.10 10.20
CA ARG A 71 -22.21 1.18 10.19
C ARG A 71 -22.06 1.91 8.86
N PHE A 72 -20.87 1.85 8.26
CA PHE A 72 -20.59 2.41 6.94
C PHE A 72 -21.15 1.54 5.81
N ASN A 73 -21.77 0.40 6.14
CA ASN A 73 -22.37 -0.52 5.17
C ASN A 73 -21.37 -0.92 4.08
N ILE A 74 -20.12 -1.21 4.49
CA ILE A 74 -19.06 -1.60 3.58
C ILE A 74 -19.29 -3.05 3.16
N GLU A 75 -19.47 -3.28 1.86
CA GLU A 75 -19.64 -4.65 1.34
C GLU A 75 -18.29 -5.38 1.19
N VAL A 76 -17.25 -4.65 0.77
CA VAL A 76 -15.88 -5.16 0.57
C VAL A 76 -14.88 -4.03 0.82
N LEU A 77 -13.79 -4.35 1.52
CA LEU A 77 -12.63 -3.47 1.65
C LEU A 77 -11.39 -4.23 1.19
N CYS A 78 -10.67 -3.64 0.24
CA CYS A 78 -9.41 -4.22 -0.25
C CYS A 78 -8.22 -3.46 0.35
N THR A 79 -7.32 -4.16 1.02
CA THR A 79 -6.03 -3.59 1.43
C THR A 79 -5.01 -3.72 0.30
N THR A 80 -3.87 -3.05 0.46
CA THR A 80 -2.73 -3.17 -0.47
C THR A 80 -1.55 -3.75 0.29
N ASP A 81 -1.07 -4.91 -0.13
CA ASP A 81 -0.12 -5.70 0.64
C ASP A 81 1.09 -6.08 -0.23
N ALA A 82 2.29 -6.02 0.37
CA ALA A 82 3.52 -6.41 -0.30
C ALA A 82 3.47 -7.89 -0.75
N ALA A 83 4.09 -8.23 -1.88
CA ALA A 83 4.19 -9.62 -2.36
C ALA A 83 4.77 -10.61 -1.32
N THR A 84 5.60 -10.11 -0.41
CA THR A 84 6.25 -10.84 0.68
C THR A 84 5.43 -10.89 1.98
N ALA A 85 4.23 -10.28 2.02
CA ALA A 85 3.37 -10.26 3.19
C ALA A 85 2.88 -11.67 3.56
N THR A 86 2.83 -11.95 4.87
CA THR A 86 2.26 -13.21 5.40
C THR A 86 0.74 -13.21 5.33
N LEU A 87 0.11 -12.03 5.26
CA LEU A 87 -1.34 -11.84 5.32
C LEU A 87 -1.96 -12.47 6.58
N ALA A 88 -1.26 -12.39 7.71
CA ALA A 88 -1.69 -12.99 8.96
C ALA A 88 -3.00 -12.39 9.48
N GLU A 89 -3.19 -11.08 9.31
CA GLU A 89 -4.38 -10.34 9.70
C GLU A 89 -5.59 -10.77 8.88
N HIS A 90 -5.41 -10.97 7.57
CA HIS A 90 -6.45 -11.49 6.68
C HIS A 90 -6.90 -12.90 7.09
N GLN A 91 -5.93 -13.77 7.41
CA GLN A 91 -6.20 -15.12 7.91
C GLN A 91 -6.95 -15.07 9.25
N ALA A 92 -6.51 -14.22 10.18
CA ALA A 92 -7.13 -14.05 11.48
C ALA A 92 -8.56 -13.51 11.38
N ILE A 93 -8.81 -12.55 10.49
CA ILE A 93 -10.15 -12.01 10.21
C ILE A 93 -11.06 -13.14 9.73
N ARG A 94 -10.63 -13.91 8.71
CA ARG A 94 -11.40 -15.02 8.16
C ARG A 94 -11.66 -16.13 9.18
N ALA A 95 -10.72 -16.36 10.10
CA ALA A 95 -10.85 -17.35 11.18
C ALA A 95 -11.72 -16.86 12.37
N SER A 96 -11.99 -15.55 12.46
CA SER A 96 -12.65 -14.96 13.64
C SER A 96 -14.17 -15.13 13.69
N GLY A 97 -14.80 -15.59 12.60
CA GLY A 97 -16.26 -15.69 12.48
C GLY A 97 -16.97 -14.34 12.30
N TRP A 98 -16.24 -13.26 12.04
CA TRP A 98 -16.80 -11.98 11.61
C TRP A 98 -16.99 -11.98 10.09
N GLU A 99 -18.13 -11.49 9.62
CA GLU A 99 -18.55 -11.56 8.21
C GLU A 99 -17.96 -10.46 7.32
N GLY A 100 -17.23 -9.51 7.89
CA GLY A 100 -16.61 -8.43 7.13
C GLY A 100 -15.63 -8.94 6.08
N ARG A 101 -15.79 -8.47 4.83
CA ARG A 101 -14.98 -8.89 3.68
C ARG A 101 -13.78 -7.96 3.53
N ILE A 102 -12.66 -8.34 4.14
CA ILE A 102 -11.36 -7.69 3.98
C ILE A 102 -10.48 -8.55 3.07
N LEU A 103 -10.12 -8.05 1.90
CA LEU A 103 -9.41 -8.80 0.86
C LEU A 103 -8.03 -8.16 0.56
N PRO A 104 -6.99 -8.97 0.31
CA PRO A 104 -5.67 -8.43 -0.01
C PRO A 104 -5.56 -8.06 -1.49
N THR A 105 -4.80 -7.02 -1.80
CA THR A 105 -4.38 -6.65 -3.17
C THR A 105 -2.87 -6.86 -3.29
N PHE A 106 -2.44 -7.64 -4.28
CA PHE A 106 -1.03 -8.01 -4.45
C PHE A 106 -0.21 -6.84 -5.02
N ARG A 107 0.74 -6.32 -4.24
CA ARG A 107 1.63 -5.24 -4.66
C ARG A 107 3.10 -5.65 -4.64
N PRO A 108 3.74 -5.87 -5.80
CA PRO A 108 5.09 -6.40 -5.87
C PRO A 108 6.19 -5.33 -6.03
N ASP A 109 5.89 -4.04 -5.85
CA ASP A 109 6.84 -2.93 -6.10
C ASP A 109 8.25 -3.18 -5.53
N ALA A 110 8.34 -3.66 -4.28
CA ALA A 110 9.62 -3.88 -3.59
C ALA A 110 10.49 -5.01 -4.19
N VAL A 111 9.89 -5.89 -5.00
CA VAL A 111 10.58 -7.01 -5.66
C VAL A 111 10.67 -6.85 -7.18
N VAL A 112 9.94 -5.92 -7.80
CA VAL A 112 10.01 -5.67 -9.26
C VAL A 112 10.81 -4.43 -9.65
N ASN A 113 10.95 -3.47 -8.74
CA ASN A 113 11.75 -2.27 -8.96
C ASN A 113 13.16 -2.47 -8.37
N ILE A 114 14.17 -2.65 -9.23
CA ILE A 114 15.57 -2.83 -8.81
C ILE A 114 16.08 -1.66 -7.95
N ASP A 115 15.58 -0.45 -8.17
CA ASP A 115 15.97 0.75 -7.40
C ASP A 115 15.29 0.82 -6.02
N ALA A 116 14.39 -0.12 -5.69
CA ALA A 116 13.74 -0.15 -4.39
C ALA A 116 14.77 -0.37 -3.26
N PRO A 117 14.71 0.41 -2.16
CA PRO A 117 15.60 0.21 -1.03
C PRO A 117 15.52 -1.23 -0.50
N GLY A 118 16.66 -1.91 -0.42
CA GLY A 118 16.73 -3.29 0.07
C GLY A 118 16.16 -4.34 -0.89
N TRP A 119 16.05 -4.04 -2.18
CA TRP A 119 15.53 -4.96 -3.21
C TRP A 119 16.12 -6.38 -3.10
N ASP A 120 17.44 -6.49 -2.94
CA ASP A 120 18.12 -7.78 -2.85
C ASP A 120 17.61 -8.64 -1.65
N ALA A 121 17.48 -8.03 -0.48
CA ALA A 121 16.92 -8.69 0.69
C ALA A 121 15.42 -9.03 0.52
N GLN A 122 14.68 -8.23 -0.26
CA GLN A 122 13.27 -8.52 -0.58
C GLN A 122 13.13 -9.72 -1.52
N ILE A 123 14.09 -9.94 -2.43
CA ILE A 123 14.12 -11.15 -3.26
C ILE A 123 14.39 -12.40 -2.41
N ASP A 124 15.28 -12.32 -1.43
CA ASP A 124 15.51 -13.43 -0.48
C ASP A 124 14.24 -13.74 0.32
N LEU A 125 13.61 -12.69 0.86
CA LEU A 125 12.35 -12.81 1.60
C LEU A 125 11.22 -13.37 0.72
N LEU A 126 11.18 -13.00 -0.57
CA LEU A 126 10.23 -13.56 -1.52
C LEU A 126 10.41 -15.09 -1.66
N GLY A 127 11.66 -15.56 -1.77
CA GLY A 127 11.98 -16.98 -1.80
C GLY A 127 11.53 -17.69 -0.51
N GLU A 128 11.85 -17.14 0.66
CA GLU A 128 11.39 -17.67 1.96
C GLU A 128 9.86 -17.80 1.99
N ARG A 129 9.14 -16.75 1.56
CA ARG A 129 7.67 -16.69 1.56
C ARG A 129 7.02 -17.63 0.53
N ALA A 130 7.73 -17.94 -0.55
CA ALA A 130 7.31 -18.92 -1.54
C ALA A 130 7.73 -20.36 -1.17
N GLY A 131 8.61 -20.52 -0.17
CA GLY A 131 9.15 -21.82 0.24
C GLY A 131 10.11 -22.41 -0.80
N MET A 132 10.84 -21.56 -1.53
CA MET A 132 11.76 -21.98 -2.59
C MET A 132 12.97 -21.06 -2.73
N ASP A 133 14.09 -21.60 -3.20
CA ASP A 133 15.29 -20.81 -3.46
C ASP A 133 15.14 -19.99 -4.75
N VAL A 134 15.40 -18.69 -4.66
CA VAL A 134 15.40 -17.76 -5.80
C VAL A 134 16.85 -17.48 -6.20
N VAL A 135 17.34 -18.23 -7.19
CA VAL A 135 18.75 -18.21 -7.63
C VAL A 135 18.93 -17.63 -9.03
N ASP A 136 17.86 -17.59 -9.81
CA ASP A 136 17.84 -17.11 -11.18
C ASP A 136 16.49 -16.46 -11.51
N TYR A 137 16.39 -15.88 -12.70
CA TYR A 137 15.17 -15.21 -13.11
C TYR A 137 13.97 -16.16 -13.20
N ALA A 138 14.18 -17.42 -13.59
CA ALA A 138 13.10 -18.40 -13.70
C ALA A 138 12.49 -18.74 -12.33
N THR A 139 13.33 -19.01 -11.33
CA THR A 139 12.91 -19.27 -9.94
C THR A 139 12.28 -18.04 -9.29
N TYR A 140 12.77 -16.84 -9.61
CA TYR A 140 12.15 -15.57 -9.21
C TYR A 140 10.72 -15.41 -9.74
N ILE A 141 10.50 -15.68 -11.04
CA ILE A 141 9.15 -15.65 -11.62
C ILE A 141 8.24 -16.70 -10.98
N ALA A 142 8.74 -17.91 -10.76
CA ALA A 142 7.99 -18.96 -10.07
C ALA A 142 7.58 -18.55 -8.64
N ALA A 143 8.46 -17.85 -7.91
CA ALA A 143 8.14 -17.34 -6.58
C ALA A 143 7.03 -16.28 -6.62
N LEU A 144 7.04 -15.36 -7.60
CA LEU A 144 5.95 -14.40 -7.79
C LEU A 144 4.61 -15.08 -8.10
N GLU A 145 4.61 -16.07 -8.99
CA GLU A 145 3.41 -16.84 -9.34
C GLU A 145 2.87 -17.59 -8.12
N ASN A 146 3.74 -18.18 -7.30
CA ASN A 146 3.39 -18.81 -6.03
C ASN A 146 2.72 -17.81 -5.07
N ARG A 147 3.32 -16.63 -4.87
CA ARG A 147 2.75 -15.62 -3.98
C ARG A 147 1.41 -15.10 -4.48
N ARG A 148 1.25 -14.89 -5.78
CA ARG A 148 -0.05 -14.52 -6.38
C ARG A 148 -1.12 -15.59 -6.11
N ALA A 149 -0.77 -16.87 -6.26
CA ALA A 149 -1.69 -17.97 -5.92
C ALA A 149 -2.08 -17.97 -4.44
N PHE A 150 -1.15 -17.69 -3.53
CA PHE A 150 -1.45 -17.54 -2.11
C PHE A 150 -2.41 -16.37 -1.83
N PHE A 151 -2.17 -15.20 -2.42
CA PHE A 151 -3.08 -14.04 -2.32
C PHE A 151 -4.49 -14.39 -2.81
N LYS A 152 -4.59 -15.07 -3.96
CA LYS A 152 -5.87 -15.56 -4.48
C LYS A 152 -6.59 -16.52 -3.54
N SER A 153 -5.85 -17.40 -2.85
CA SER A 153 -6.43 -18.32 -1.86
C SER A 153 -7.11 -17.59 -0.69
N LEU A 154 -6.71 -16.34 -0.44
CA LEU A 154 -7.28 -15.42 0.56
C LEU A 154 -8.28 -14.42 -0.05
N GLY A 155 -8.66 -14.60 -1.32
CA GLY A 155 -9.71 -13.82 -1.98
C GLY A 155 -9.23 -12.61 -2.75
N ALA A 156 -7.92 -12.43 -2.98
CA ALA A 156 -7.42 -11.39 -3.86
C ALA A 156 -8.03 -11.49 -5.26
N THR A 157 -8.43 -10.35 -5.81
CA THR A 157 -8.97 -10.23 -7.17
C THR A 157 -8.20 -9.23 -8.03
N ALA A 158 -7.26 -8.49 -7.42
CA ALA A 158 -6.48 -7.46 -8.09
C ALA A 158 -5.01 -7.46 -7.64
N THR A 159 -4.20 -6.81 -8.47
CA THR A 159 -2.81 -6.47 -8.22
C THR A 159 -2.61 -4.99 -8.46
N ASP A 160 -1.70 -4.38 -7.72
CA ASP A 160 -1.40 -2.96 -7.79
C ASP A 160 0.10 -2.77 -8.04
N HIS A 161 0.43 -1.93 -9.03
CA HIS A 161 1.81 -1.69 -9.44
C HIS A 161 2.05 -0.19 -9.52
N ALA A 162 3.04 0.30 -8.80
CA ALA A 162 3.53 1.65 -9.02
C ALA A 162 4.80 1.66 -9.86
N ALA A 163 4.83 2.56 -10.84
CA ALA A 163 6.00 2.84 -11.65
C ALA A 163 6.15 4.35 -11.85
N VAL A 164 7.38 4.81 -12.01
CA VAL A 164 7.63 6.23 -12.33
C VAL A 164 7.21 6.54 -13.77
N SER A 165 7.40 5.59 -14.68
CA SER A 165 7.10 5.72 -16.12
C SER A 165 6.16 4.61 -16.59
N ALA A 166 5.38 4.89 -17.63
CA ALA A 166 4.50 3.91 -18.31
C ALA A 166 5.27 3.05 -19.32
N TYR A 167 6.60 3.19 -19.37
CA TYR A 167 7.45 2.38 -20.24
C TYR A 167 7.26 0.89 -19.95
N THR A 168 7.01 0.14 -21.02
CA THR A 168 6.96 -1.32 -21.01
C THR A 168 7.84 -1.83 -22.14
N GLY A 169 8.46 -2.99 -21.95
CA GLY A 169 9.33 -3.58 -22.95
C GLY A 169 9.64 -5.02 -22.60
N ALA A 170 9.48 -5.93 -23.56
CA ALA A 170 9.76 -7.34 -23.35
C ALA A 170 11.26 -7.58 -23.46
N LEU A 171 11.81 -8.29 -22.49
CA LEU A 171 13.14 -8.87 -22.53
C LEU A 171 13.03 -10.35 -22.88
N THR A 172 14.01 -10.87 -23.60
CA THR A 172 14.17 -12.33 -23.70
C THR A 172 14.51 -12.91 -22.32
N PRO A 173 14.23 -14.21 -22.07
CA PRO A 173 14.60 -14.84 -20.81
C PRO A 173 16.08 -14.70 -20.45
N THR A 174 16.96 -14.77 -21.45
CA THR A 174 18.41 -14.58 -21.27
C THR A 174 18.77 -13.15 -20.88
N GLU A 175 18.14 -12.14 -21.47
CA GLU A 175 18.37 -10.74 -21.09
C GLU A 175 17.84 -10.43 -19.69
N ALA A 176 16.64 -10.91 -19.37
CA ALA A 176 16.03 -10.73 -18.06
C ALA A 176 16.87 -11.39 -16.96
N ASP A 177 17.36 -12.62 -17.19
CA ASP A 177 18.28 -13.29 -16.26
C ASP A 177 19.62 -12.55 -16.12
N ALA A 178 20.21 -12.10 -17.22
CA ALA A 178 21.45 -11.33 -17.16
C ALA A 178 21.31 -10.04 -16.33
N ILE A 179 20.18 -9.32 -16.45
CA ILE A 179 19.89 -8.14 -15.63
C ILE A 179 19.65 -8.54 -14.17
N PHE A 180 18.81 -9.54 -13.92
CA PHE A 180 18.53 -10.04 -12.57
C PHE A 180 19.82 -10.41 -11.82
N GLN A 181 20.70 -11.17 -12.46
CA GLN A 181 21.99 -11.57 -11.89
C GLN A 181 22.92 -10.38 -11.62
N ARG A 182 22.92 -9.35 -12.49
CA ARG A 182 23.66 -8.10 -12.21
C ARG A 182 23.08 -7.37 -11.01
N ALA A 183 21.75 -7.28 -10.92
CA ALA A 183 21.06 -6.63 -9.80
C ALA A 183 21.38 -7.31 -8.46
N ARG A 184 21.34 -8.65 -8.42
CA ARG A 184 21.73 -9.49 -7.26
C ARG A 184 23.20 -9.30 -6.82
N ARG A 185 24.07 -8.80 -7.70
CA ARG A 185 25.47 -8.45 -7.37
C ARG A 185 25.68 -6.96 -7.07
N GLY A 186 24.63 -6.15 -7.06
CA GLY A 186 24.73 -4.69 -6.93
C GLY A 186 25.40 -4.02 -8.13
N GLN A 187 25.33 -4.64 -9.32
CA GLN A 187 26.00 -4.19 -10.55
C GLN A 187 25.03 -3.69 -11.63
N ALA A 188 23.72 -3.64 -11.34
CA ALA A 188 22.73 -3.10 -12.26
C ALA A 188 22.82 -1.57 -12.35
N GLY A 189 22.76 -1.04 -13.56
CA GLY A 189 22.68 0.41 -13.81
C GLY A 189 21.24 0.91 -14.00
N ALA A 190 21.09 2.21 -14.23
CA ALA A 190 19.77 2.82 -14.45
C ALA A 190 19.03 2.25 -15.68
N ASP A 191 19.74 1.90 -16.75
CA ASP A 191 19.13 1.25 -17.93
C ASP A 191 18.59 -0.15 -17.58
N ASP A 192 19.35 -0.92 -16.80
CA ASP A 192 18.93 -2.23 -16.30
C ASP A 192 17.66 -2.11 -15.46
N ALA A 193 17.62 -1.16 -14.51
CA ALA A 193 16.46 -0.93 -13.66
C ALA A 193 15.21 -0.52 -14.45
N ALA A 194 15.36 0.40 -15.40
CA ALA A 194 14.26 0.86 -16.25
C ALA A 194 13.72 -0.26 -17.15
N ARG A 195 14.61 -1.00 -17.82
CA ARG A 195 14.23 -2.12 -18.70
C ARG A 195 13.62 -3.27 -17.93
N PHE A 196 14.19 -3.64 -16.78
CA PHE A 196 13.66 -4.71 -15.94
C PHE A 196 12.28 -4.36 -15.38
N THR A 197 12.09 -3.13 -14.89
CA THR A 197 10.77 -2.68 -14.40
C THR A 197 9.73 -2.71 -15.53
N GLY A 198 10.08 -2.19 -16.72
CA GLY A 198 9.20 -2.24 -17.88
C GLY A 198 8.85 -3.66 -18.34
N HIS A 199 9.80 -4.59 -18.22
CA HIS A 199 9.59 -6.03 -18.48
C HIS A 199 8.71 -6.69 -17.42
N MET A 200 8.93 -6.36 -16.15
CA MET A 200 8.12 -6.91 -15.06
C MET A 200 6.65 -6.48 -15.15
N LEU A 201 6.34 -5.29 -15.64
CA LEU A 201 4.96 -4.92 -15.94
C LEU A 201 4.32 -5.85 -16.98
N MET A 202 5.08 -6.27 -18.00
CA MET A 202 4.60 -7.24 -19.00
C MET A 202 4.42 -8.65 -18.39
N GLU A 203 5.33 -9.09 -17.53
CA GLU A 203 5.18 -10.35 -16.80
C GLU A 203 3.96 -10.35 -15.87
N MET A 204 3.72 -9.24 -15.16
CA MET A 204 2.52 -9.10 -14.33
C MET A 204 1.24 -9.14 -15.16
N ALA A 205 1.26 -8.57 -16.37
CA ALA A 205 0.14 -8.70 -17.31
C ALA A 205 -0.02 -10.15 -17.81
N ARG A 206 1.06 -10.84 -18.16
CA ARG A 206 1.03 -12.27 -18.55
C ARG A 206 0.44 -13.13 -17.43
N MET A 207 0.90 -12.95 -16.19
CA MET A 207 0.35 -13.66 -15.03
C MET A 207 -1.12 -13.34 -14.83
N SER A 208 -1.53 -12.09 -15.01
CA SER A 208 -2.93 -11.66 -14.89
C SER A 208 -3.83 -12.29 -15.96
N VAL A 209 -3.34 -12.49 -17.19
CA VAL A 209 -4.05 -13.26 -18.22
C VAL A 209 -4.23 -14.73 -17.80
N ALA A 210 -3.24 -15.31 -17.13
CA ALA A 210 -3.27 -16.71 -16.70
C ALA A 210 -4.14 -16.93 -15.44
N ASP A 211 -4.06 -16.03 -14.45
CA ASP A 211 -4.69 -16.19 -13.14
C ASP A 211 -5.96 -15.35 -12.95
N GLY A 212 -6.26 -14.41 -13.85
CA GLY A 212 -7.46 -13.58 -13.82
C GLY A 212 -7.45 -12.45 -12.80
N LEU A 213 -6.33 -12.14 -12.15
CA LEU A 213 -6.23 -10.95 -11.29
C LEU A 213 -6.26 -9.68 -12.13
N VAL A 214 -7.06 -8.69 -11.73
CA VAL A 214 -7.07 -7.36 -12.37
C VAL A 214 -5.72 -6.68 -12.12
N MET A 215 -5.13 -6.09 -13.15
CA MET A 215 -3.87 -5.34 -13.02
C MET A 215 -4.14 -3.83 -12.98
N GLN A 216 -3.87 -3.21 -11.84
CA GLN A 216 -3.96 -1.76 -11.64
C GLN A 216 -2.59 -1.12 -11.87
N LEU A 217 -2.54 -0.03 -12.62
CA LEU A 217 -1.30 0.70 -12.93
C LEU A 217 -1.37 2.12 -12.35
N HIS A 218 -0.55 2.39 -11.33
CA HIS A 218 -0.39 3.71 -10.72
C HIS A 218 0.94 4.34 -11.15
N VAL A 219 0.92 5.03 -12.28
CA VAL A 219 2.14 5.53 -12.93
C VAL A 219 2.30 7.05 -12.74
N GLY A 220 3.55 7.51 -12.57
CA GLY A 220 3.91 8.92 -12.70
C GLY A 220 4.21 9.65 -11.40
N SER A 221 4.31 8.93 -10.26
CA SER A 221 4.67 9.55 -8.99
C SER A 221 6.19 9.68 -8.86
N LEU A 222 6.69 10.92 -8.84
CA LEU A 222 8.05 11.23 -8.39
C LEU A 222 8.05 11.31 -6.85
N ARG A 223 8.40 10.20 -6.22
CA ARG A 223 8.38 10.04 -4.75
C ARG A 223 9.62 10.67 -4.11
N ASN A 224 9.53 10.95 -2.82
CA ASN A 224 10.64 11.47 -2.01
C ASN A 224 11.29 12.74 -2.58
N HIS A 225 10.47 13.60 -3.22
CA HIS A 225 10.93 14.81 -3.91
C HIS A 225 11.68 15.81 -3.00
N ASN A 226 11.37 15.83 -1.70
CA ASN A 226 12.06 16.66 -0.72
C ASN A 226 13.00 15.79 0.12
N GLU A 227 14.31 15.86 -0.17
CA GLU A 227 15.34 15.05 0.46
C GLU A 227 15.48 15.32 1.98
N ASP A 228 15.37 16.58 2.40
CA ASP A 228 15.48 16.95 3.82
C ASP A 228 14.33 16.38 4.66
N VAL A 229 13.13 16.34 4.10
CA VAL A 229 11.96 15.73 4.73
C VAL A 229 12.11 14.22 4.77
N PHE A 230 12.52 13.60 3.66
CA PHE A 230 12.74 12.15 3.57
C PHE A 230 13.80 11.67 4.57
N ALA A 231 14.94 12.36 4.68
CA ALA A 231 16.00 12.01 5.62
C ALA A 231 15.55 12.06 7.08
N ARG A 232 14.55 12.89 7.41
CA ARG A 232 14.04 13.06 8.78
C ARG A 232 12.87 12.15 9.13
N PHE A 233 11.97 11.89 8.18
CA PHE A 233 10.68 11.25 8.44
C PHE A 233 10.45 9.95 7.66
N GLY A 234 11.31 9.63 6.68
CA GLY A 234 11.15 8.46 5.82
C GLY A 234 10.30 8.71 4.57
N PRO A 235 9.96 7.63 3.84
CA PRO A 235 9.09 7.67 2.65
C PRO A 235 7.62 8.01 2.98
#